data_AF-A0A445K2W8-F1
#
_entry.id   AF-A0A445K2W8-F1
#
_cell.length_a   1.000
_cell.length_b   1.000
_cell.length_c   1.000
_cell.angle_alpha   90.00
_cell.angle_beta   90.00
_cell.angle_gamma   90.00
#
_symmetry.space_group_name_H-M   'P 1'
#
loop_
_entity.id
_entity.type
_entity.pdbx_description
1 polymer ?
#
loop_
_entity_poly.entity_id
_entity_poly.type
_entity_poly.pdbx_seq_one_letter_code
_entity_poly.pdbx_strand_id
1 'polypeptide(L)'
;MILIQPAIAPAAFATFQTAAKTGGPAAAVGRKLIHTELLSSAWTGFLAGCLHTLSGPDHLAALAPLSIGRTRMESAAVGALWGCGHDAGQVLFGLIFLILKDQLHIEIIRTWGTRVVGLTLLIIGALGIKEASEVHAPIVALESDECNVNVYESLDNPTVGKKKIGFATFATGIVHGLQPDALMMVLPALALPSRLAGAAFLIMFLIGTVIAMGSYTVFIGSCSQALKDRVPRITEKLTWASSLIAIALGLAIIISQFFGFHLY
;
A
#
# COMPACT_ATOMS: atom_id res chain seq x y z
N MET A 1 53.28 15.21 -2.11
CA MET A 1 52.50 16.38 -2.58
C MET A 1 52.35 16.25 -4.09
N ILE A 2 51.30 15.57 -4.54
CA ILE A 2 50.96 15.40 -5.97
C ILE A 2 49.55 15.96 -6.12
N LEU A 3 49.44 17.06 -6.86
CA LEU A 3 48.21 17.80 -7.11
C LEU A 3 47.49 17.12 -8.29
N ILE A 4 46.34 16.48 -8.05
CA ILE A 4 45.48 15.93 -9.12
C ILE A 4 44.43 16.99 -9.45
N GLN A 5 44.49 17.50 -10.68
CA GLN A 5 43.56 18.44 -11.27
C GLN A 5 42.19 17.76 -11.54
N PRO A 6 41.04 18.37 -11.15
CA PRO A 6 39.73 17.89 -11.55
C PRO A 6 39.30 18.54 -12.87
N ALA A 7 38.30 17.94 -13.52
CA ALA A 7 37.55 18.45 -14.67
C ALA A 7 38.16 18.24 -16.08
N ILE A 8 37.94 17.04 -16.61
CA ILE A 8 37.63 16.88 -18.03
C ILE A 8 36.21 16.34 -18.10
N ALA A 9 35.22 17.25 -18.10
CA ALA A 9 33.90 16.93 -18.58
C ALA A 9 34.01 16.74 -20.11
N PRO A 10 33.46 15.66 -20.70
CA PRO A 10 33.57 15.46 -22.13
C PRO A 10 32.81 16.57 -22.88
N ALA A 11 33.52 17.23 -23.81
CA ALA A 11 33.01 18.29 -24.69
C ALA A 11 31.72 17.90 -25.47
N ALA A 12 31.37 16.62 -25.49
CA ALA A 12 30.13 16.10 -26.04
C ALA A 12 28.88 16.77 -25.45
N PHE A 13 28.82 17.02 -24.13
CA PHE A 13 27.62 17.62 -23.50
C PHE A 13 27.40 19.09 -23.87
N ALA A 14 28.46 19.85 -24.14
CA ALA A 14 28.36 21.25 -24.56
C ALA A 14 27.80 21.39 -25.98
N THR A 15 28.09 20.42 -26.86
CA THR A 15 27.51 20.37 -28.20
C THR A 15 26.02 19.99 -28.17
N PHE A 16 25.58 19.13 -27.24
CA PHE A 16 24.17 18.73 -27.11
C PHE A 16 23.23 19.87 -26.65
N GLN A 17 23.67 20.75 -25.75
CA GLN A 17 22.86 21.90 -25.35
C GLN A 17 22.74 22.96 -26.47
N THR A 18 23.77 23.10 -27.30
CA THR A 18 23.78 24.09 -28.39
C THR A 18 22.90 23.62 -29.56
N ALA A 19 22.91 22.32 -29.89
CA ALA A 19 22.08 21.76 -30.95
C ALA A 19 20.57 21.73 -30.61
N ALA A 20 20.22 21.67 -29.31
CA ALA A 20 18.82 21.76 -28.86
C ALA A 20 18.20 23.16 -29.09
N LYS A 21 19.03 24.19 -29.30
CA LYS A 21 18.59 25.58 -29.53
C LYS A 21 18.34 25.90 -31.02
N THR A 22 18.76 25.01 -31.92
CA THR A 22 18.48 25.08 -33.36
C THR A 22 17.49 23.98 -33.73
N GLY A 23 16.28 24.34 -34.18
CA GLY A 23 15.17 23.41 -34.46
C GLY A 23 15.38 22.45 -35.65
N GLY A 24 16.47 21.69 -35.65
CA GLY A 24 16.81 20.69 -36.66
C GLY A 24 16.51 19.24 -36.23
N PRO A 25 16.70 18.26 -37.13
CA PRO A 25 16.41 16.84 -36.89
C PRO A 25 17.15 16.25 -35.67
N ALA A 26 18.31 16.79 -35.29
CA ALA A 26 19.03 16.39 -34.07
C ALA A 26 18.26 16.73 -32.78
N ALA A 27 17.54 17.86 -32.75
CA ALA A 27 16.67 18.22 -31.62
C ALA A 27 15.44 17.31 -31.53
N ALA A 28 14.92 16.85 -32.68
CA ALA A 28 13.84 15.87 -32.74
C ALA A 28 14.29 14.49 -32.25
N VAL A 29 15.50 14.05 -32.61
CA VAL A 29 16.11 12.80 -32.11
C VAL A 29 16.37 12.87 -30.61
N GLY A 30 16.93 13.98 -30.10
CA GLY A 30 17.13 14.19 -28.66
C GLY A 30 15.81 14.17 -27.87
N ARG A 31 14.75 14.82 -28.39
CA ARG A 31 13.42 14.78 -27.78
C ARG A 31 12.82 13.37 -27.77
N LYS A 32 13.01 12.59 -28.85
CA LYS A 32 12.55 11.20 -28.94
C LYS A 32 13.27 10.28 -27.94
N LEU A 33 14.57 10.47 -27.75
CA LEU A 33 15.36 9.71 -26.76
C LEU A 33 14.88 10.02 -25.33
N ILE A 34 14.73 11.30 -24.98
CA ILE A 34 14.22 11.71 -23.65
C ILE A 34 12.82 11.15 -23.39
N HIS A 35 11.93 11.17 -24.38
CA HIS A 35 10.59 10.62 -24.25
C HIS A 35 10.61 9.09 -24.05
N THR A 36 11.50 8.39 -24.73
CA THR A 36 11.64 6.93 -24.62
C THR A 36 12.20 6.53 -23.25
N GLU A 37 13.22 7.23 -22.76
CA GLU A 37 13.78 7.07 -21.41
C GLU A 37 12.73 7.34 -20.32
N LEU A 38 11.94 8.41 -20.49
CA LEU A 38 10.88 8.77 -19.54
C LEU A 38 9.78 7.70 -19.52
N LEU A 39 9.33 7.25 -20.70
CA LEU A 39 8.31 6.22 -20.82
C LEU A 39 8.78 4.87 -20.26
N SER A 40 10.04 4.49 -20.53
CA SER A 40 10.63 3.28 -20.00
C SER A 40 10.74 3.33 -18.47
N SER A 41 11.20 4.46 -17.92
CA SER A 41 11.28 4.66 -16.46
C SER A 41 9.90 4.65 -15.81
N ALA A 42 8.91 5.29 -16.44
CA ALA A 42 7.52 5.29 -16.02
C ALA A 42 6.93 3.87 -15.98
N TRP A 43 7.13 3.08 -17.04
CA TRP A 43 6.64 1.70 -17.09
C TRP A 43 7.34 0.79 -16.07
N THR A 44 8.65 0.97 -15.91
CA THR A 44 9.44 0.22 -14.92
C THR A 44 8.98 0.56 -13.52
N GLY A 45 8.75 1.84 -13.22
CA GLY A 45 8.19 2.29 -11.94
C GLY A 45 6.82 1.69 -11.68
N PHE A 46 5.92 1.75 -12.67
CA PHE A 46 4.59 1.15 -12.58
C PHE A 46 4.64 -0.34 -12.26
N LEU A 47 5.43 -1.11 -13.02
CA LEU A 47 5.60 -2.54 -12.79
C LEU A 47 6.25 -2.83 -11.45
N ALA A 48 7.23 -2.03 -11.03
CA ALA A 48 7.87 -2.17 -9.72
C ALA A 48 6.88 -1.93 -8.57
N GLY A 49 6.00 -0.92 -8.67
CA GLY A 49 4.94 -0.68 -7.70
C GLY A 49 3.93 -1.82 -7.63
N CYS A 50 3.48 -2.30 -8.80
CA CYS A 50 2.65 -3.50 -8.88
C CYS A 50 3.32 -4.72 -8.24
N LEU A 51 4.59 -4.97 -8.58
CA LEU A 51 5.32 -6.13 -8.08
C LEU A 51 5.55 -6.02 -6.58
N HIS A 52 5.90 -4.84 -6.06
CA HIS A 52 6.12 -4.59 -4.64
C HIS A 52 4.91 -5.02 -3.82
N THR A 53 3.73 -4.57 -4.22
CA THR A 53 2.50 -4.88 -3.50
C THR A 53 2.07 -6.33 -3.64
N LEU A 54 2.21 -6.92 -4.83
CA LEU A 54 1.89 -8.34 -5.07
C LEU A 54 2.87 -9.29 -4.37
N SER A 55 4.14 -8.89 -4.23
CA SER A 55 5.17 -9.70 -3.58
C SER A 55 5.09 -9.65 -2.05
N GLY A 56 4.46 -8.63 -1.48
CA GLY A 56 4.25 -8.48 -0.04
C GLY A 56 3.06 -9.31 0.43
N PRO A 57 3.26 -10.49 1.07
CA PRO A 57 2.16 -11.32 1.53
C PRO A 57 1.35 -10.66 2.65
N ASP A 58 1.96 -9.71 3.36
CA ASP A 58 1.38 -8.90 4.43
C ASP A 58 0.30 -7.94 3.91
N HIS A 59 0.52 -7.28 2.76
CA HIS A 59 -0.47 -6.42 2.14
C HIS A 59 -1.73 -7.18 1.74
N LEU A 60 -1.54 -8.36 1.15
CA LEU A 60 -2.63 -9.25 0.75
C LEU A 60 -3.36 -9.79 1.99
N ALA A 61 -2.62 -10.22 3.01
CA ALA A 61 -3.19 -10.73 4.26
C ALA A 61 -3.97 -9.67 5.04
N ALA A 62 -3.55 -8.40 5.01
CA ALA A 62 -4.28 -7.29 5.61
C ALA A 62 -5.59 -6.98 4.85
N LEU A 63 -5.53 -6.93 3.52
CA LEU A 63 -6.66 -6.50 2.70
C LEU A 63 -7.70 -7.60 2.42
N ALA A 64 -7.31 -8.87 2.51
CA ALA A 64 -8.23 -10.00 2.30
C ALA A 64 -9.44 -9.99 3.25
N PRO A 65 -9.29 -10.01 4.59
CA PRO A 65 -10.43 -9.97 5.52
C PRO A 65 -11.25 -8.68 5.36
N LEU A 66 -10.62 -7.56 4.97
CA LEU A 66 -11.31 -6.31 4.71
C LEU A 66 -12.11 -6.31 3.39
N SER A 67 -11.81 -7.18 2.42
CA SER A 67 -12.46 -7.13 1.10
C SER A 67 -13.55 -8.18 0.92
N ILE A 68 -13.54 -9.24 1.73
CA ILE A 68 -14.50 -10.34 1.64
C ILE A 68 -15.91 -9.85 1.97
N GLY A 69 -16.86 -10.18 1.10
CA GLY A 69 -18.28 -9.84 1.30
C GLY A 69 -18.67 -8.41 0.94
N ARG A 70 -17.72 -7.58 0.47
CA ARG A 70 -17.98 -6.22 -0.04
C ARG A 70 -18.29 -6.25 -1.54
N THR A 71 -18.99 -5.22 -2.03
CA THR A 71 -19.21 -5.05 -3.47
C THR A 71 -17.90 -4.70 -4.19
N ARG A 72 -17.90 -4.79 -5.54
CA ARG A 72 -16.72 -4.43 -6.36
C ARG A 72 -16.23 -3.01 -6.07
N MET A 73 -17.15 -2.04 -6.01
CA MET A 73 -16.81 -0.63 -5.81
C MET A 73 -16.30 -0.36 -4.39
N GLU A 74 -16.89 -1.01 -3.39
CA GLU A 74 -16.43 -0.88 -2.00
C GLU A 74 -15.06 -1.53 -1.82
N SER A 75 -14.82 -2.68 -2.43
CA SER A 75 -13.52 -3.37 -2.40
C SER A 75 -12.44 -2.56 -3.11
N ALA A 76 -12.77 -1.94 -4.25
CA ALA A 76 -11.89 -1.01 -4.95
C ALA A 76 -11.53 0.19 -4.06
N ALA A 77 -12.54 0.80 -3.41
CA ALA A 77 -12.33 1.94 -2.53
C ALA A 77 -11.48 1.58 -1.31
N VAL A 78 -11.70 0.42 -0.69
CA VAL A 78 -10.88 -0.07 0.43
C VAL A 78 -9.43 -0.27 -0.01
N GLY A 79 -9.20 -0.97 -1.12
CA GLY A 79 -7.85 -1.22 -1.65
C GLY A 79 -7.14 0.07 -2.06
N ALA A 80 -7.82 0.97 -2.77
CA ALA A 80 -7.26 2.24 -3.20
C ALA A 80 -6.96 3.16 -2.00
N LEU A 81 -7.85 3.22 -1.01
CA LEU A 81 -7.66 4.09 0.15
C LEU A 81 -6.54 3.58 1.06
N TRP A 82 -6.44 2.26 1.23
CA TRP A 82 -5.33 1.65 1.93
C TRP A 82 -4.02 1.86 1.17
N GLY A 83 -4.01 1.69 -0.15
CA GLY A 83 -2.84 1.95 -1.01
C GLY A 83 -2.39 3.40 -1.00
N CYS A 84 -3.31 4.37 -1.05
CA CYS A 84 -2.98 5.79 -0.88
C CYS A 84 -2.38 6.08 0.50
N GLY A 85 -2.91 5.44 1.55
CA GLY A 85 -2.36 5.55 2.90
C GLY A 85 -0.95 4.99 2.97
N HIS A 86 -0.76 3.80 2.41
CA HIS A 86 0.52 3.12 2.31
C HIS A 86 1.58 3.96 1.57
N ASP A 87 1.25 4.47 0.40
CA ASP A 87 2.10 5.42 -0.34
C ASP A 87 2.44 6.66 0.47
N ALA A 88 1.46 7.23 1.18
CA ALA A 88 1.69 8.38 2.06
C ALA A 88 2.66 8.04 3.20
N GLY A 89 2.54 6.84 3.79
CA GLY A 89 3.50 6.31 4.77
C GLY A 89 4.90 6.19 4.19
N GLN A 90 5.04 5.67 2.96
CA GLN A 90 6.33 5.49 2.30
C GLN A 90 6.99 6.82 1.94
N VAL A 91 6.22 7.78 1.43
CA VAL A 91 6.71 9.13 1.13
C VAL A 91 7.14 9.84 2.41
N LEU A 92 6.33 9.73 3.47
CA LEU A 92 6.66 10.31 4.78
C LEU A 92 7.95 9.70 5.33
N PHE A 93 8.06 8.37 5.31
CA PHE A 93 9.25 7.65 5.74
C PHE A 93 10.48 8.04 4.93
N GLY A 94 10.36 8.09 3.59
CA GLY A 94 11.43 8.51 2.69
C GLY A 94 11.91 9.94 2.97
N LEU A 95 10.98 10.87 3.25
CA LEU A 95 11.33 12.25 3.60
C LEU A 95 12.06 12.33 4.95
N ILE A 96 11.60 11.60 5.96
CA ILE A 96 12.25 11.51 7.28
C ILE A 96 13.66 10.91 7.12
N PHE A 97 13.78 9.85 6.32
CA PHE A 97 15.06 9.21 6.02
C PHE A 97 16.05 10.17 5.38
N LEU A 98 15.62 11.00 4.41
CA LEU A 98 16.49 11.99 3.76
C LEU A 98 16.99 13.07 4.73
N ILE A 99 16.15 13.49 5.69
CA ILE A 99 16.51 14.53 6.66
C ILE A 99 17.43 13.99 7.77
N LEU A 100 17.18 12.76 8.24
CA LEU A 100 17.85 12.17 9.40
C LEU A 100 18.83 11.05 9.03
N LYS A 101 19.28 10.99 7.78
CA LYS A 101 20.06 9.86 7.21
C LYS A 101 21.29 9.46 8.04
N ASP A 102 21.96 10.43 8.66
CA ASP A 102 23.19 10.23 9.43
C ASP A 102 22.92 9.86 10.90
N GLN A 103 21.66 9.90 11.35
CA GLN A 103 21.20 9.62 12.71
C GLN A 103 20.35 8.34 12.80
N LEU A 104 19.83 7.85 11.68
CA LEU A 104 18.91 6.72 11.61
C LEU A 104 19.66 5.39 11.50
N HIS A 105 19.63 4.60 12.58
CA HIS A 105 20.04 3.20 12.54
C HIS A 105 18.97 2.40 11.80
N ILE A 106 19.19 2.11 10.52
CA ILE A 106 18.23 1.44 9.62
C ILE A 106 17.74 0.12 10.22
N GLU A 107 18.61 -0.63 10.91
CA GLU A 107 18.24 -1.88 11.58
C GLU A 107 17.15 -1.68 12.64
N ILE A 108 17.28 -0.66 13.50
CA ILE A 108 16.32 -0.36 14.57
C ILE A 108 14.95 -0.06 13.95
N ILE A 109 14.93 0.80 12.94
CA ILE A 109 13.69 1.19 12.24
C ILE A 109 13.05 -0.01 11.57
N ARG A 110 13.84 -0.84 10.88
CA ARG A 110 13.35 -2.04 10.23
C ARG A 110 12.72 -2.97 11.26
N THR A 111 13.38 -3.22 12.39
CA THR A 111 12.82 -4.04 13.47
C THR A 111 11.50 -3.46 14.01
N TRP A 112 11.43 -2.15 14.27
CA TRP A 112 10.20 -1.52 14.75
C TRP A 112 9.09 -1.53 13.70
N GLY A 113 9.40 -1.21 12.44
CA GLY A 113 8.45 -1.23 11.32
C GLY A 113 7.85 -2.62 11.11
N THR A 114 8.70 -3.65 11.07
CA THR A 114 8.26 -5.04 10.93
C THR A 114 7.40 -5.50 12.12
N ARG A 115 7.70 -5.06 13.35
CA ARG A 115 6.84 -5.34 14.51
C ARG A 115 5.48 -4.66 14.42
N VAL A 116 5.44 -3.40 13.98
CA VAL A 116 4.20 -2.64 13.77
C VAL A 116 3.33 -3.28 12.70
N VAL A 117 3.93 -3.76 11.61
CA VAL A 117 3.23 -4.55 10.57
C VAL A 117 2.66 -5.84 11.14
N GLY A 118 3.47 -6.61 11.88
CA GLY A 118 3.00 -7.83 12.54
C GLY A 118 1.82 -7.57 13.48
N LEU A 119 1.89 -6.51 14.29
CA LEU A 119 0.79 -6.12 15.19
C LEU A 119 -0.47 -5.66 14.43
N THR A 120 -0.29 -4.93 13.34
CA THR A 120 -1.39 -4.49 12.47
C THR A 120 -2.14 -5.69 11.88
N LEU A 121 -1.41 -6.72 11.44
CA LEU A 121 -2.01 -7.98 10.95
C LEU A 121 -2.78 -8.72 12.05
N LEU A 122 -2.26 -8.76 13.29
CA LEU A 122 -3.00 -9.34 14.42
C LEU A 122 -4.32 -8.61 14.67
N ILE A 123 -4.29 -7.27 14.66
CA ILE A 123 -5.48 -6.44 14.89
C ILE A 123 -6.51 -6.65 13.77
N ILE A 124 -6.08 -6.57 12.50
CA ILE A 124 -6.97 -6.77 11.35
C ILE A 124 -7.58 -8.18 11.37
N GLY A 125 -6.77 -9.21 11.63
CA GLY A 125 -7.26 -10.58 11.73
C GLY A 125 -8.27 -10.75 12.86
N ALA A 126 -7.99 -10.22 14.05
CA ALA A 126 -8.90 -10.26 15.19
C ALA A 126 -10.22 -9.51 14.91
N LEU A 127 -10.17 -8.35 14.26
CA LEU A 127 -11.35 -7.62 13.82
C LEU A 127 -12.18 -8.41 12.81
N GLY A 128 -11.55 -9.08 11.85
CA GLY A 128 -12.25 -9.93 10.89
C GLY A 128 -12.90 -11.16 11.53
N ILE A 129 -12.29 -11.76 12.56
CA ILE A 129 -12.91 -12.84 13.35
C ILE A 129 -14.15 -12.32 14.09
N LYS A 130 -14.05 -11.14 14.71
CA LYS A 130 -15.17 -10.51 15.42
C LYS A 130 -16.33 -10.23 14.46
N GLU A 131 -16.05 -9.65 13.29
CA GLU A 131 -17.05 -9.37 12.25
C GLU A 131 -17.73 -10.66 11.75
N ALA A 132 -16.96 -11.74 11.56
CA ALA A 132 -17.53 -13.03 11.17
C ALA A 132 -18.35 -13.70 12.29
N SER A 133 -18.02 -13.45 13.56
CA SER A 133 -18.71 -14.04 14.71
C SER A 133 -20.02 -13.33 15.07
N GLU A 134 -20.13 -12.02 14.82
CA GLU A 134 -21.37 -11.25 15.04
C GLU A 134 -22.51 -11.68 14.10
N VAL A 135 -22.19 -12.33 12.96
CA VAL A 135 -23.17 -12.99 12.08
C VAL A 135 -23.79 -14.25 12.73
N HIS A 136 -23.15 -14.81 13.76
CA HIS A 136 -23.54 -16.03 14.47
C HIS A 136 -24.37 -15.79 15.73
N ALA A 137 -24.93 -14.60 15.95
CA ALA A 137 -25.95 -14.40 16.97
C ALA A 137 -27.36 -14.59 16.37
N PRO A 138 -27.94 -15.82 16.35
CA PRO A 138 -29.38 -15.94 16.39
C PRO A 138 -29.81 -15.44 17.77
N ILE A 139 -30.29 -14.20 17.89
CA ILE A 139 -31.00 -13.79 19.09
C ILE A 139 -32.35 -14.52 19.06
N VAL A 140 -32.37 -15.73 19.63
CA VAL A 140 -33.57 -16.32 20.22
C VAL A 140 -33.67 -15.78 21.64
N ALA A 141 -34.70 -14.97 21.82
CA ALA A 141 -35.52 -14.80 23.02
C ALA A 141 -34.85 -14.97 24.40
N LEU A 142 -34.71 -13.84 25.09
CA LEU A 142 -35.24 -13.75 26.46
C LEU A 142 -36.34 -12.68 26.44
N GLU A 143 -37.58 -13.13 26.56
CA GLU A 143 -38.76 -12.30 26.82
C GLU A 143 -38.69 -11.69 28.21
N SER A 144 -39.10 -10.42 28.34
CA SER A 144 -39.98 -9.98 29.44
C SER A 144 -40.70 -8.69 29.03
N ASP A 145 -41.98 -8.89 28.73
CA ASP A 145 -43.15 -8.01 28.74
C ASP A 145 -43.06 -6.66 29.49
N GLU A 146 -43.41 -5.55 28.81
CA GLU A 146 -44.50 -4.61 29.15
C GLU A 146 -44.38 -3.22 28.44
N CYS A 147 -45.36 -2.94 27.58
CA CYS A 147 -46.14 -1.70 27.41
C CYS A 147 -45.49 -0.28 27.24
N ASN A 148 -45.76 0.29 26.06
CA ASN A 148 -46.07 1.70 25.71
C ASN A 148 -45.01 2.84 25.73
N VAL A 149 -45.21 3.77 24.77
CA VAL A 149 -44.93 5.22 24.75
C VAL A 149 -44.09 5.74 23.56
N ASN A 150 -44.83 6.39 22.63
CA ASN A 150 -44.56 7.59 21.81
C ASN A 150 -43.35 7.74 20.87
N VAL A 151 -43.68 7.68 19.58
CA VAL A 151 -43.51 8.72 18.53
C VAL A 151 -42.62 9.94 18.85
N TYR A 152 -41.50 10.00 18.11
CA TYR A 152 -40.75 11.14 17.55
C TYR A 152 -40.26 12.28 18.46
N GLU A 153 -38.94 12.34 18.66
CA GLU A 153 -38.19 13.56 18.38
C GLU A 153 -36.75 13.28 17.89
N SER A 154 -36.56 13.61 16.62
CA SER A 154 -35.34 13.97 15.90
C SER A 154 -34.08 14.27 16.74
N LEU A 155 -33.09 13.37 16.71
CA LEU A 155 -31.66 13.73 16.81
C LEU A 155 -30.82 12.85 15.86
N ASP A 156 -30.72 13.31 14.61
CA ASP A 156 -29.45 13.56 13.92
C ASP A 156 -28.33 12.50 14.00
N ASN A 157 -28.29 11.55 13.04
CA ASN A 157 -27.08 11.23 12.25
C ASN A 157 -27.24 10.05 11.26
N PRO A 158 -27.24 10.30 9.93
CA PRO A 158 -26.99 9.25 8.93
C PRO A 158 -25.58 9.28 8.31
N THR A 159 -24.60 10.05 8.84
CA THR A 159 -23.30 10.24 8.14
C THR A 159 -22.03 9.82 8.88
N VAL A 160 -22.12 9.37 10.13
CA VAL A 160 -20.94 9.14 11.01
C VAL A 160 -20.27 7.77 10.84
N GLY A 161 -20.96 6.75 10.32
CA GLY A 161 -20.42 5.39 10.19
C GLY A 161 -19.45 5.18 9.00
N LYS A 162 -19.81 5.68 7.81
CA LYS A 162 -19.03 5.44 6.57
C LYS A 162 -17.70 6.20 6.53
N LYS A 163 -17.65 7.41 7.09
CA LYS A 163 -16.41 8.24 7.12
C LYS A 163 -15.32 7.64 8.03
N LYS A 164 -15.71 7.01 9.15
CA LYS A 164 -14.77 6.40 10.10
C LYS A 164 -14.04 5.20 9.52
N ILE A 165 -14.74 4.35 8.75
CA ILE A 165 -14.15 3.17 8.11
C ILE A 165 -13.12 3.60 7.07
N GLY A 166 -13.44 4.60 6.24
CA GLY A 166 -12.49 5.13 5.25
C GLY A 166 -11.21 5.68 5.91
N PHE A 167 -11.35 6.54 6.91
CA PHE A 167 -10.19 7.10 7.61
C PHE A 167 -9.35 6.01 8.30
N ALA A 168 -9.99 5.01 8.92
CA ALA A 168 -9.27 3.90 9.55
C ALA A 168 -8.47 3.07 8.53
N THR A 169 -9.04 2.79 7.35
CA THR A 169 -8.34 2.09 6.26
C THR A 169 -7.15 2.91 5.73
N PHE A 170 -7.31 4.22 5.57
CA PHE A 170 -6.21 5.10 5.16
C PHE A 170 -5.11 5.16 6.23
N ALA A 171 -5.47 5.34 7.50
CA ALA A 171 -4.52 5.46 8.61
C ALA A 171 -3.75 4.15 8.85
N THR A 172 -4.43 3.00 8.75
CA THR A 172 -3.76 1.70 8.80
C THR A 172 -2.82 1.51 7.61
N GLY A 173 -3.21 1.99 6.41
CA GLY A 173 -2.32 2.08 5.26
C GLY A 173 -1.05 2.87 5.57
N ILE A 174 -1.16 4.08 6.14
CA ILE A 174 0.00 4.89 6.54
C ILE A 174 0.91 4.12 7.48
N VAL A 175 0.35 3.54 8.55
CA VAL A 175 1.11 2.78 9.54
C VAL A 175 1.86 1.62 8.89
N HIS A 176 1.22 0.94 7.95
CA HIS A 176 1.83 -0.18 7.21
C HIS A 176 2.93 0.32 6.25
N GLY A 177 2.69 1.41 5.53
CA GLY A 177 3.65 2.01 4.59
C GLY A 177 4.86 2.68 5.22
N LEU A 178 4.89 2.83 6.55
CA LEU A 178 6.10 3.23 7.27
C LEU A 178 7.17 2.11 7.31
N GLN A 179 6.84 0.90 6.84
CA GLN A 179 7.81 -0.17 6.70
C GLN A 179 8.88 0.21 5.65
N PRO A 180 10.18 0.04 5.95
CA PRO A 180 11.26 0.41 5.02
C PRO A 180 11.46 -0.53 3.82
N ASP A 181 10.52 -1.43 3.54
CA ASP A 181 10.65 -2.47 2.50
C ASP A 181 10.66 -1.90 1.07
N ALA A 182 9.79 -0.95 0.77
CA ALA A 182 9.78 -0.29 -0.53
C ALA A 182 11.00 0.58 -0.79
N LEU A 183 11.72 1.00 0.26
CA LEU A 183 12.94 1.79 0.09
C LEU A 183 13.94 1.03 -0.79
N MET A 184 14.03 -0.30 -0.62
CA MET A 184 14.89 -1.17 -1.42
C MET A 184 14.44 -1.28 -2.88
N MET A 185 13.13 -1.26 -3.11
CA MET A 185 12.51 -1.34 -4.45
C MET A 185 12.58 -0.01 -5.21
N VAL A 186 12.78 1.09 -4.49
CA VAL A 186 12.88 2.46 -5.02
C VAL A 186 14.34 2.89 -5.25
N LEU A 187 15.33 2.18 -4.71
CA LEU A 187 16.76 2.43 -4.97
C LEU A 187 17.13 2.60 -6.46
N PRO A 188 16.57 1.84 -7.41
CA PRO A 188 16.83 2.06 -8.84
C PRO A 188 16.52 3.48 -9.30
N ALA A 189 15.49 4.13 -8.73
CA ALA A 189 15.13 5.51 -9.07
C ALA A 189 16.23 6.52 -8.71
N LEU A 190 16.98 6.26 -7.62
CA LEU A 190 18.09 7.10 -7.16
C LEU A 190 19.37 6.88 -7.99
N ALA A 191 19.50 5.72 -8.64
CA ALA A 191 20.61 5.40 -9.53
C ALA A 191 20.44 5.99 -10.94
N LEU A 192 19.24 6.47 -11.29
CA LEU A 192 18.98 7.05 -12.61
C LEU A 192 19.73 8.39 -12.77
N PRO A 193 20.46 8.59 -13.89
CA PRO A 193 21.21 9.81 -14.13
C PRO A 193 20.31 11.03 -14.39
N SER A 194 19.05 10.80 -14.80
CA SER A 194 18.05 11.83 -15.07
C SER A 194 17.07 11.96 -13.91
N ARG A 195 17.02 13.15 -13.30
CA ARG A 195 16.06 13.47 -12.22
C ARG A 195 14.61 13.33 -12.66
N LEU A 196 14.31 13.65 -13.92
CA LEU A 196 12.96 13.55 -14.46
C LEU A 196 12.55 12.08 -14.68
N ALA A 197 13.50 11.23 -15.09
CA ALA A 197 13.30 9.79 -15.19
C ALA A 197 13.06 9.14 -13.82
N GLY A 198 13.87 9.54 -12.81
CA GLY A 198 13.65 9.14 -11.41
C GLY A 198 12.29 9.58 -10.87
N ALA A 199 11.88 10.82 -11.13
CA ALA A 199 10.55 11.32 -10.73
C ALA A 199 9.40 10.55 -11.41
N ALA A 200 9.52 10.26 -12.71
CA ALA A 200 8.52 9.47 -13.44
C ALA A 200 8.43 8.03 -12.93
N PHE A 201 9.58 7.41 -12.61
CA PHE A 201 9.61 6.11 -11.96
C PHE A 201 8.86 6.15 -10.63
N LEU A 202 9.17 7.12 -9.75
CA LEU A 202 8.55 7.23 -8.42
C LEU A 202 7.04 7.46 -8.51
N ILE A 203 6.59 8.41 -9.34
CA ILE A 203 5.16 8.69 -9.49
C ILE A 203 4.41 7.46 -9.99
N MET A 204 4.97 6.78 -11.00
CA MET A 204 4.34 5.58 -11.53
C MET A 204 4.42 4.39 -10.58
N PHE A 205 5.45 4.31 -9.74
CA PHE A 205 5.53 3.33 -8.65
C PHE A 205 4.34 3.48 -7.69
N LEU A 206 4.08 4.69 -7.20
CA LEU A 206 2.93 4.97 -6.33
C LEU A 206 1.60 4.65 -7.03
N ILE A 207 1.43 5.08 -8.29
CA ILE A 207 0.24 4.73 -9.09
C ILE A 207 0.08 3.22 -9.25
N GLY A 208 1.18 2.51 -9.50
CA GLY A 208 1.22 1.04 -9.60
C GLY A 208 0.78 0.37 -8.30
N THR A 209 1.25 0.85 -7.15
CA THR A 209 0.83 0.40 -5.82
C THR A 209 -0.68 0.51 -5.65
N VAL A 210 -1.25 1.71 -5.85
CA VAL A 210 -2.70 1.94 -5.65
C VAL A 210 -3.54 1.10 -6.60
N ILE A 211 -3.15 1.01 -7.88
CA ILE A 211 -3.87 0.22 -8.88
C ILE A 211 -3.81 -1.27 -8.54
N ALA A 212 -2.63 -1.78 -8.18
CA ALA A 212 -2.47 -3.18 -7.80
C ALA A 212 -3.32 -3.53 -6.59
N MET A 213 -3.22 -2.74 -5.52
CA MET A 213 -4.00 -2.93 -4.29
C MET A 213 -5.51 -2.86 -4.54
N GLY A 214 -5.98 -1.86 -5.30
CA GLY A 214 -7.38 -1.78 -5.71
C GLY A 214 -7.83 -2.96 -6.58
N SER A 215 -6.96 -3.46 -7.46
CA SER A 215 -7.31 -4.55 -8.38
C SER A 215 -7.50 -5.90 -7.69
N TYR A 216 -6.58 -6.30 -6.79
CA TYR A 216 -6.72 -7.58 -6.12
C TYR A 216 -7.80 -7.54 -5.03
N THR A 217 -8.09 -6.39 -4.41
CA THR A 217 -9.24 -6.29 -3.50
C THR A 217 -10.54 -6.41 -4.26
N VAL A 218 -10.67 -5.80 -5.44
CA VAL A 218 -11.82 -6.02 -6.34
C VAL A 218 -11.96 -7.49 -6.70
N PHE A 219 -10.85 -8.17 -6.98
CA PHE A 219 -10.86 -9.61 -7.28
C PHE A 219 -11.38 -10.42 -6.09
N ILE A 220 -10.85 -10.19 -4.88
CA ILE A 220 -11.29 -10.86 -3.65
C ILE A 220 -12.76 -10.58 -3.34
N GLY A 221 -13.18 -9.32 -3.42
CA GLY A 221 -14.57 -8.90 -3.19
C GLY A 221 -15.54 -9.52 -4.20
N SER A 222 -15.20 -9.46 -5.50
CA SER A 222 -16.02 -10.05 -6.56
C SER A 222 -16.14 -11.56 -6.43
N CYS A 223 -15.02 -12.25 -6.16
CA CYS A 223 -15.00 -13.70 -6.01
C CYS A 223 -15.80 -14.14 -4.78
N SER A 224 -15.62 -13.46 -3.64
CA SER A 224 -16.37 -13.76 -2.42
C SER A 224 -17.87 -13.46 -2.56
N GLN A 225 -18.24 -12.38 -3.24
CA GLN A 225 -19.64 -12.04 -3.52
C GLN A 225 -20.29 -13.07 -4.45
N ALA A 226 -19.63 -13.44 -5.55
CA ALA A 226 -20.14 -14.47 -6.47
C ALA A 226 -20.30 -15.83 -5.79
N LEU A 227 -19.42 -16.16 -4.84
CA LEU A 227 -19.50 -17.39 -4.08
C LEU A 227 -20.64 -17.33 -3.04
N LYS A 228 -20.91 -16.16 -2.45
CA LYS A 228 -22.03 -15.92 -1.52
C LYS A 228 -23.38 -16.25 -2.15
N ASP A 229 -23.58 -15.87 -3.42
CA ASP A 229 -24.82 -16.13 -4.17
C ASP A 229 -25.10 -17.64 -4.33
N ARG A 230 -24.05 -18.47 -4.27
CA ARG A 230 -24.14 -19.94 -4.33
C ARG A 230 -24.21 -20.58 -2.94
N VAL A 231 -23.44 -20.07 -1.98
CA VAL A 231 -23.30 -20.62 -0.63
C VAL A 231 -23.35 -19.47 0.38
N PRO A 232 -24.50 -19.20 1.03
CA PRO A 232 -24.69 -17.97 1.82
C PRO A 232 -23.76 -17.83 3.04
N ARG A 233 -23.19 -18.93 3.55
CA ARG A 233 -22.22 -18.94 4.67
C ARG A 233 -20.75 -18.94 4.24
N ILE A 234 -20.46 -18.87 2.94
CA ILE A 234 -19.07 -18.99 2.48
C ILE A 234 -18.24 -17.74 2.75
N THR A 235 -18.85 -16.55 2.72
CA THR A 235 -18.16 -15.30 3.04
C THR A 235 -17.67 -15.30 4.48
N GLU A 236 -18.49 -15.80 5.41
CA GLU A 236 -18.10 -15.96 6.80
C GLU A 236 -16.88 -16.88 6.97
N LYS A 237 -16.92 -18.07 6.33
CA LYS A 237 -15.80 -19.02 6.35
C LYS A 237 -14.54 -18.45 5.72
N LEU A 238 -14.68 -17.70 4.61
CA LEU A 238 -13.57 -17.03 3.94
C LEU A 238 -12.98 -15.93 4.83
N THR A 239 -13.83 -15.13 5.49
CA THR A 239 -13.37 -14.09 6.44
C THR A 239 -12.60 -14.74 7.58
N TRP A 240 -13.14 -15.78 8.22
CA TRP A 240 -12.42 -16.55 9.25
C TRP A 240 -11.08 -17.09 8.76
N ALA A 241 -11.04 -17.74 7.59
CA ALA A 241 -9.81 -18.28 7.02
C ALA A 241 -8.78 -17.19 6.74
N SER A 242 -9.18 -16.09 6.10
CA SER A 242 -8.30 -14.95 5.80
C SER A 242 -7.78 -14.26 7.06
N SER A 243 -8.62 -14.13 8.10
CA SER A 243 -8.22 -13.60 9.40
C SER A 243 -7.23 -14.49 10.13
N LEU A 244 -7.40 -15.81 10.07
CA LEU A 244 -6.44 -16.75 10.64
C LEU A 244 -5.09 -16.69 9.92
N ILE A 245 -5.08 -16.53 8.59
CA ILE A 245 -3.86 -16.32 7.81
C ILE A 245 -3.18 -15.01 8.23
N ALA A 246 -3.94 -13.91 8.36
CA ALA A 246 -3.41 -12.62 8.82
C ALA A 246 -2.78 -12.74 10.22
N ILE A 247 -3.47 -13.40 11.17
CA ILE A 247 -2.93 -13.63 12.52
C ILE A 247 -1.67 -14.49 12.47
N ALA A 248 -1.70 -15.61 11.72
CA ALA A 248 -0.57 -16.51 11.61
C ALA A 248 0.66 -15.80 11.01
N LEU A 249 0.48 -15.00 9.97
CA LEU A 249 1.54 -14.19 9.37
C LEU A 249 2.04 -13.13 10.34
N GLY A 250 1.15 -12.43 11.05
CA GLY A 250 1.52 -11.44 12.06
C GLY A 250 2.33 -12.05 13.21
N LEU A 251 1.92 -13.21 13.72
CA LEU A 251 2.67 -13.98 14.71
C LEU A 251 4.03 -14.44 14.17
N ALA A 252 4.07 -14.99 12.95
CA ALA A 252 5.31 -15.43 12.33
C ALA A 252 6.32 -14.28 12.19
N ILE A 253 5.84 -13.10 11.76
CA ILE A 253 6.65 -11.88 11.67
C ILE A 253 7.19 -11.49 13.05
N ILE A 254 6.34 -11.39 14.08
CA ILE A 254 6.76 -11.00 15.43
C ILE A 254 7.76 -12.00 16.00
N ILE A 255 7.46 -13.31 15.91
CA ILE A 255 8.30 -14.38 16.43
C ILE A 255 9.66 -14.39 15.71
N SER A 256 9.68 -14.26 14.39
CA SER A 256 10.92 -14.24 13.61
C SER A 256 11.88 -13.13 14.09
N GLN A 257 11.33 -11.95 14.40
CA GLN A 257 12.10 -10.83 14.94
C GLN A 257 12.64 -11.10 16.36
N PHE A 258 11.96 -11.90 17.17
CA PHE A 258 12.46 -12.30 18.50
C PHE A 258 13.61 -13.32 18.42
N PHE A 259 13.58 -14.22 17.44
CA PHE A 259 14.62 -15.24 17.24
C PHE A 259 15.78 -14.77 16.34
N GLY A 260 15.74 -13.55 15.82
CA GLY A 260 16.76 -13.00 14.94
C GLY A 260 16.70 -13.53 13.50
N PHE A 261 15.60 -14.18 13.10
CA PHE A 261 15.37 -14.60 11.72
C PHE A 261 14.58 -13.51 10.97
N HIS A 262 15.06 -13.12 9.79
CA HIS A 262 14.31 -12.26 8.88
C HIS A 262 13.54 -13.14 7.91
N LEU A 263 12.20 -13.09 7.95
CA LEU A 263 11.37 -13.89 7.05
C LEU A 263 11.36 -13.36 5.62
N TYR A 264 11.76 -12.10 5.40
CA TYR A 264 12.12 -11.48 4.12
C TYR A 264 13.08 -10.30 4.36
#